data_AF-A0A832HNC4-F1
#
_entry.id   AF-A0A832HNC4-F1
#
_cell.length_a   1.000
_cell.length_b   1.000
_cell.length_c   1.000
_cell.angle_alpha   90.00
_cell.angle_beta   90.00
_cell.angle_gamma   90.00
#
_symmetry.space_group_name_H-M   'P 1'
#
loop_
_entity.id
_entity.type
_entity.pdbx_description
1 polymer ?
#
loop_
_entity_poly.entity_id
_entity_poly.type
_entity_poly.pdbx_seq_one_letter_code
_entity_poly.pdbx_strand_id
1 'polypeptide(L)'
;MPTTSAEELRDKWGVEIASVRLSGQGYFVDFRYKVLDPKKAAPLAKAEWKPLLIDQATGNTLRVPTTPKLGSLRQTAVQLLEGRTYFVFFGNSRGLVKHGSKVTVVIGDCRIENLTVE
;
A
#
# COMPACT_ATOMS: atom_id res chain seq x y z
N MET A 1 4.60 -2.94 -23.26
CA MET A 1 5.05 -3.88 -22.21
C MET A 1 3.99 -3.84 -21.13
N PRO A 2 3.46 -4.97 -20.63
CA PRO A 2 2.25 -4.94 -19.81
C PRO A 2 2.63 -4.40 -18.43
N THR A 3 2.48 -3.09 -18.28
CA THR A 3 2.53 -2.45 -16.99
C THR A 3 1.24 -2.86 -16.30
N THR A 4 1.31 -3.80 -15.34
CA THR A 4 0.23 -4.08 -14.38
C THR A 4 0.05 -2.80 -13.54
N SER A 5 -0.54 -1.78 -14.15
CA SER A 5 -0.48 -0.38 -13.77
C SER A 5 -1.88 0.14 -13.70
N ALA A 6 -2.32 0.54 -12.51
CA ALA A 6 -3.54 1.29 -12.24
C ALA A 6 -4.87 0.69 -12.77
N GLU A 7 -5.03 0.44 -14.06
CA GLU A 7 -6.25 -0.12 -14.67
C GLU A 7 -6.65 -1.47 -14.11
N GLU A 8 -5.72 -2.43 -13.94
CA GLU A 8 -6.06 -3.71 -13.30
C GLU A 8 -6.52 -3.53 -11.85
N LEU A 9 -6.02 -2.51 -11.16
CA LEU A 9 -6.44 -2.21 -9.79
C LEU A 9 -7.84 -1.58 -9.74
N ARG A 10 -8.15 -0.72 -10.71
CA ARG A 10 -9.49 -0.14 -10.86
C ARG A 10 -10.50 -1.24 -11.23
N ASP A 11 -10.14 -2.10 -12.17
CA ASP A 11 -11.03 -3.13 -12.71
C ASP A 11 -11.25 -4.30 -11.74
N LYS A 12 -10.18 -4.91 -11.23
CA LYS A 12 -10.29 -6.06 -10.29
C LYS A 12 -10.66 -5.63 -8.88
N TRP A 13 -10.02 -4.59 -8.37
CA TRP A 13 -10.06 -4.24 -6.95
C TRP A 13 -10.87 -2.98 -6.65
N GLY A 14 -11.27 -2.21 -7.65
CA GLY A 14 -12.01 -0.97 -7.43
C GLY A 14 -11.18 0.09 -6.71
N VAL A 15 -9.85 0.09 -6.89
CA VAL A 15 -8.97 1.07 -6.23
C VAL A 15 -8.00 1.70 -7.23
N GLU A 16 -7.64 2.95 -6.95
CA GLU A 16 -6.69 3.73 -7.73
C GLU A 16 -5.51 4.13 -6.83
N ILE A 17 -4.30 3.99 -7.33
CA ILE A 17 -3.11 4.44 -6.59
C ILE A 17 -3.03 5.96 -6.68
N ALA A 18 -3.05 6.62 -5.52
CA ALA A 18 -3.00 8.06 -5.45
C ALA A 18 -1.55 8.56 -5.41
N SER A 19 -0.71 7.98 -4.53
CA SER A 19 0.70 8.36 -4.41
C SER A 19 1.48 7.35 -3.56
N VAL A 20 2.78 7.18 -3.83
CA VAL A 20 3.69 6.44 -2.97
C VAL A 20 4.89 7.33 -2.65
N ARG A 21 5.09 7.67 -1.38
CA ARG A 21 6.18 8.57 -0.98
C ARG A 21 6.82 8.19 0.34
N LEU A 22 8.03 8.67 0.57
CA LEU A 22 8.64 8.57 1.90
C LEU A 22 8.06 9.60 2.87
N SER A 23 7.80 9.15 4.11
CA SER A 23 7.26 9.97 5.19
C SER A 23 8.01 9.73 6.50
N GLY A 24 7.86 10.64 7.44
CA GLY A 24 8.56 10.61 8.73
C GLY A 24 10.07 10.55 8.57
N GLN A 25 10.67 11.39 7.72
CA GLN A 25 12.11 11.39 7.41
C GLN A 25 12.64 10.06 6.83
N GLY A 26 11.79 9.32 6.11
CA GLY A 26 12.17 8.05 5.49
C GLY A 26 12.01 6.83 6.41
N TYR A 27 11.49 7.01 7.63
CA TYR A 27 11.12 5.89 8.49
C TYR A 27 9.87 5.15 8.03
N PHE A 28 9.04 5.77 7.20
CA PHE A 28 7.83 5.14 6.67
C PHE A 28 7.69 5.36 5.17
N VAL A 29 7.12 4.37 4.48
CA VAL A 29 6.58 4.56 3.14
C VAL A 29 5.09 4.84 3.28
N ASP A 30 4.64 6.03 2.88
CA ASP A 30 3.23 6.43 2.79
C ASP A 30 2.67 5.98 1.44
N PHE A 31 1.90 4.90 1.47
CA PHE A 31 1.17 4.40 0.33
C PHE A 31 -0.28 4.87 0.40
N ARG A 32 -0.71 5.68 -0.58
CA ARG A 32 -2.07 6.21 -0.67
C ARG A 32 -2.81 5.62 -1.85
N TYR A 33 -4.05 5.21 -1.61
CA TYR A 33 -4.95 4.72 -2.64
C TYR A 33 -6.35 5.28 -2.42
N LYS A 34 -7.03 5.58 -3.51
CA LYS A 34 -8.42 6.02 -3.55
C LYS A 34 -9.31 4.84 -3.87
N VAL A 35 -10.40 4.71 -3.14
CA VAL A 35 -11.41 3.68 -3.41
C VAL A 35 -12.37 4.22 -4.47
N LEU A 36 -12.50 3.49 -5.57
CA LEU A 36 -13.44 3.77 -6.66
C LEU A 36 -14.68 2.87 -6.59
N ASP A 37 -14.54 1.64 -6.09
CA ASP A 37 -15.67 0.72 -5.88
C ASP A 37 -15.52 0.05 -4.50
N PRO A 38 -16.34 0.42 -3.51
CA PRO A 38 -16.25 -0.12 -2.16
C PRO A 38 -16.65 -1.59 -2.07
N LYS A 39 -17.45 -2.13 -3.02
CA LYS A 39 -17.80 -3.55 -3.04
C LYS A 39 -16.60 -4.39 -3.46
N LYS A 40 -15.86 -3.95 -4.49
CA LYS A 40 -14.62 -4.61 -4.94
C LYS A 40 -13.48 -4.44 -3.94
N ALA A 41 -13.41 -3.29 -3.28
CA ALA A 41 -12.35 -2.99 -2.31
C ALA A 41 -12.62 -3.57 -0.90
N ALA A 42 -13.85 -3.98 -0.58
CA ALA A 42 -14.21 -4.60 0.69
C ALA A 42 -13.22 -5.68 1.20
N PRO A 43 -12.75 -6.64 0.38
CA PRO A 43 -11.73 -7.61 0.81
C PRO A 43 -10.39 -6.97 1.20
N LEU A 44 -9.97 -5.88 0.56
CA LEU A 44 -8.74 -5.14 0.93
C LEU A 44 -8.83 -4.55 2.34
N ALA A 45 -10.03 -4.21 2.81
CA ALA A 45 -10.26 -3.67 4.15
C ALA A 45 -10.15 -4.71 5.27
N LYS A 46 -10.22 -6.01 4.94
CA LYS A 46 -10.19 -7.09 5.92
C LYS A 46 -8.86 -7.07 6.69
N ALA A 47 -8.93 -7.22 8.01
CA ALA A 47 -7.75 -7.27 8.88
C ALA A 47 -6.84 -8.49 8.59
N GLU A 48 -7.40 -9.53 7.96
CA GLU A 48 -6.67 -10.72 7.52
C GLU A 48 -5.66 -10.39 6.41
N TRP A 49 -5.95 -9.39 5.57
CA TRP A 49 -5.13 -9.00 4.45
C TRP A 49 -4.04 -8.04 4.92
N LYS A 50 -2.94 -8.63 5.36
CA LYS A 50 -1.76 -7.92 5.84
C LYS A 50 -1.03 -7.29 4.64
N PRO A 51 -1.02 -5.96 4.51
CA PRO A 51 -0.28 -5.30 3.45
C PRO A 51 1.21 -5.56 3.65
N LEU A 52 1.89 -5.88 2.56
CA LEU A 52 3.34 -6.03 2.47
C LEU A 52 3.84 -5.11 1.35
N LEU A 53 4.99 -4.51 1.56
CA LEU A 53 5.71 -3.78 0.53
C LEU A 53 7.06 -4.46 0.34
N ILE A 54 7.46 -4.69 -0.90
CA ILE A 54 8.68 -5.40 -1.26
C ILE A 54 9.54 -4.43 -2.04
N ASP A 55 10.72 -4.11 -1.55
CA ASP A 55 11.70 -3.33 -2.31
C ASP A 55 12.26 -4.20 -3.44
N GLN A 56 12.14 -3.74 -4.69
CA GLN A 56 12.57 -4.53 -5.85
C GLN A 56 14.10 -4.55 -6.01
N ALA A 57 14.80 -3.54 -5.49
CA ALA A 57 16.25 -3.46 -5.61
C ALA A 57 16.95 -4.45 -4.67
N THR A 58 16.42 -4.65 -3.47
CA THR A 58 17.03 -5.48 -2.42
C THR A 58 16.26 -6.75 -2.10
N GLY A 59 15.00 -6.86 -2.56
CA GLY A 59 14.09 -7.96 -2.21
C GLY A 59 13.54 -7.86 -0.77
N ASN A 60 13.85 -6.79 -0.04
CA ASN A 60 13.44 -6.64 1.35
C ASN A 60 11.94 -6.40 1.47
N THR A 61 11.31 -7.01 2.47
CA THR A 61 9.87 -6.84 2.73
C THR A 61 9.63 -5.90 3.93
N LEU A 62 8.96 -4.79 3.66
CA LEU A 62 8.46 -3.85 4.64
C LEU A 62 7.03 -4.24 5.01
N ARG A 63 6.76 -4.24 6.31
CA ARG A 63 5.43 -4.58 6.84
C ARG A 63 4.81 -3.35 7.49
N VAL A 64 3.49 -3.33 7.60
CA VAL A 64 2.80 -2.34 8.42
C VAL A 64 3.20 -2.59 9.88
N PRO A 65 3.82 -1.62 10.57
CA PRO A 65 4.17 -1.78 11.97
C PRO A 65 2.90 -1.84 12.80
N THR A 66 2.68 -2.97 13.46
CA THR A 66 1.68 -3.13 14.52
C THR A 66 2.37 -2.89 15.85
N THR A 67 1.96 -1.86 16.57
CA THR A 67 2.42 -1.67 17.95
C THR A 67 1.31 -2.08 18.91
N PRO A 68 1.62 -2.80 20.01
CA PRO A 68 0.61 -3.25 20.96
C PRO A 68 -0.13 -2.11 21.68
N LYS A 69 0.41 -0.89 21.68
CA LYS A 69 -0.23 0.30 22.28
C LYS A 69 -1.05 1.16 21.30
N LEU A 70 -0.72 1.14 20.00
CA LEU A 70 -1.34 2.02 19.00
C LEU A 70 -2.18 1.25 17.95
N GLY A 71 -2.14 -0.09 17.97
CA GLY A 71 -2.76 -0.93 16.95
C GLY A 71 -1.99 -0.92 15.63
N SER A 72 -2.64 -1.36 14.55
CA SER A 72 -2.11 -1.25 13.18
C SER A 72 -2.06 0.23 12.77
N LEU A 73 -0.91 0.73 12.29
CA LEU A 73 -0.78 2.06 11.68
C LEU A 73 -1.42 2.12 10.27
N ARG A 74 -2.68 1.71 10.22
CA ARG A 74 -3.55 1.66 9.05
C ARG A 74 -4.93 2.13 9.48
N GLN A 75 -5.57 2.94 8.65
CA GLN A 75 -7.02 3.15 8.80
C GLN A 75 -7.74 1.82 8.55
N THR A 76 -8.16 1.18 9.63
CA THR A 76 -9.00 -0.01 9.57
C THR A 76 -10.44 0.50 9.55
N ALA A 77 -10.96 0.78 8.36
CA ALA A 77 -12.35 1.13 8.20
C ALA A 77 -13.18 -0.15 8.09
N VAL A 78 -14.24 -0.26 8.88
CA VAL A 78 -15.22 -1.35 8.77
C VAL A 78 -15.82 -1.41 7.36
N GLN A 79 -15.89 -0.25 6.70
CA GLN A 79 -16.38 -0.11 5.33
C GLN A 79 -15.53 0.92 4.59
N LEU A 80 -15.01 0.54 3.42
CA LEU A 80 -14.37 1.50 2.53
C LEU A 80 -15.45 2.37 1.89
N LEU A 81 -15.19 3.66 1.80
CA LEU A 81 -16.08 4.63 1.17
C LEU A 81 -15.58 4.96 -0.23
N GLU A 82 -16.50 4.94 -1.19
CA GLU A 82 -16.24 5.39 -2.55
C GLU A 82 -15.74 6.85 -2.57
N GLY A 83 -14.78 7.14 -3.43
CA GLY A 83 -14.16 8.45 -3.56
C GLY A 83 -13.20 8.81 -2.43
N ARG A 84 -13.09 8.00 -1.38
CA ARG A 84 -12.24 8.29 -0.23
C ARG A 84 -10.83 7.77 -0.42
N THR A 85 -9.85 8.58 -0.05
CA THR A 85 -8.43 8.21 -0.06
C THR A 85 -8.05 7.63 1.29
N TYR A 86 -7.43 6.46 1.24
CA TYR A 86 -6.89 5.75 2.39
C TYR A 86 -5.38 5.68 2.27
N PHE A 87 -4.72 5.56 3.41
CA PHE A 87 -3.26 5.45 3.50
C PHE A 87 -2.84 4.20 4.27
N VAL A 88 -1.68 3.67 3.91
CA VAL A 88 -0.99 2.58 4.59
C VAL A 88 0.44 3.02 4.81
N PHE A 89 0.89 2.97 6.07
CA PHE A 89 2.29 3.21 6.40
C PHE A 89 3.03 1.89 6.51
N PHE A 90 4.06 1.73 5.70
CA PHE A 90 4.99 0.61 5.82
C PHE A 90 6.24 1.06 6.58
N GLY A 91 6.67 0.27 7.57
CA GLY A 91 7.86 0.57 8.35
C GLY A 91 9.11 0.36 7.52
N ASN A 92 9.86 1.44 7.27
CA ASN A 92 11.13 1.42 6.55
C ASN A 92 12.29 1.40 7.54
N SER A 93 12.42 0.28 8.25
CA SER A 93 13.51 0.08 9.20
C SER A 93 14.86 0.18 8.48
N ARG A 94 15.74 1.07 8.96
CA ARG A 94 17.10 1.30 8.43
C ARG A 94 17.17 2.02 7.06
N GLY A 95 16.08 2.62 6.57
CA GLY A 95 16.12 3.39 5.32
C GLY A 95 16.39 2.53 4.07
N LEU A 96 15.81 1.33 4.03
CA LEU A 96 15.95 0.37 2.94
C LEU A 96 15.36 0.91 1.64
N VAL A 97 14.16 1.49 1.72
CA VAL A 97 13.50 2.18 0.60
C VAL A 97 13.94 3.64 0.59
N LYS A 98 14.34 4.13 -0.58
CA LYS A 98 14.76 5.53 -0.81
C LYS A 98 13.90 6.18 -1.88
N HIS A 99 13.97 7.50 -1.98
CA HIS A 99 13.36 8.22 -3.10
C HIS A 99 13.93 7.68 -4.42
N GLY A 100 13.05 7.39 -5.37
CA GLY A 100 13.37 6.72 -6.64
C GLY A 100 13.46 5.19 -6.58
N SER A 101 13.33 4.57 -5.39
CA SER A 101 13.26 3.11 -5.28
C SER A 101 12.01 2.59 -5.97
N LYS A 102 12.15 1.44 -6.64
CA LYS A 102 11.01 0.66 -7.14
C LYS A 102 10.57 -0.33 -6.09
N VAL A 103 9.28 -0.31 -5.79
CA VAL A 103 8.67 -1.16 -4.79
C VAL A 103 7.47 -1.90 -5.38
N THR A 104 7.17 -3.05 -4.78
CA THR A 104 6.01 -3.87 -5.09
C THR A 104 5.11 -3.91 -3.85
N VAL A 105 3.86 -3.49 -3.96
CA VAL A 105 2.88 -3.59 -2.87
C VAL A 105 2.03 -4.85 -3.07
N VAL A 106 1.85 -5.62 -2.00
CA VAL A 106 1.05 -6.84 -1.97
C VAL A 106 0.02 -6.72 -0.85
N ILE A 107 -1.27 -6.85 -1.17
CA ILE A 107 -2.38 -6.81 -0.21
C ILE A 107 -3.27 -8.03 -0.48
N GLY A 108 -3.09 -9.10 0.29
CA GLY A 108 -3.74 -10.38 -0.01
C GLY A 108 -3.33 -10.87 -1.40
N ASP A 109 -4.29 -11.06 -2.29
CA ASP A 109 -4.08 -11.46 -3.69
C ASP A 109 -3.80 -10.27 -4.63
N CYS A 110 -3.94 -9.03 -4.15
CA CYS A 110 -3.62 -7.84 -4.93
C CYS A 110 -2.11 -7.62 -4.94
N ARG A 111 -1.48 -7.67 -6.11
CA ARG A 111 -0.05 -7.39 -6.30
C ARG A 111 0.14 -6.24 -7.28
N ILE A 112 0.92 -5.25 -6.87
CA ILE A 112 1.17 -4.01 -7.60
C ILE A 112 2.68 -3.83 -7.70
N GLU A 113 3.23 -3.95 -8.91
CA GLU A 113 4.67 -3.92 -9.13
C GLU A 113 5.10 -2.62 -9.80
N ASN A 114 6.39 -2.29 -9.72
CA ASN A 114 6.99 -1.11 -10.35
C ASN A 114 6.46 0.24 -9.82
N LEU A 115 6.01 0.28 -8.57
CA LEU A 115 5.67 1.55 -7.92
C LEU A 115 6.96 2.30 -7.63
N THR A 116 7.06 3.54 -8.12
CA THR A 116 8.23 4.39 -7.83
C THR A 116 7.91 5.24 -6.62
N VAL A 117 8.85 5.29 -5.67
CA VAL A 117 8.70 6.08 -4.45
C VAL A 117 9.19 7.50 -4.70
N GLU A 118 8.31 8.47 -4.49
CA GLU A 118 8.59 9.92 -4.56
C GLU A 118 8.85 10.54 -3.18
#